data_AF-A0A3M0Z7D1-F1
#
_entry.id   AF-A0A3M0Z7D1-F1
#
_cell.length_a   1.000
_cell.length_b   1.000
_cell.length_c   1.000
_cell.angle_alpha   90.00
_cell.angle_beta   90.00
_cell.angle_gamma   90.00
#
_symmetry.space_group_name_H-M   'P 1'
#
loop_
_entity.id
_entity.type
_entity.pdbx_description
1 polymer ?
#
loop_
_entity_poly.entity_id
_entity_poly.type
_entity_poly.pdbx_seq_one_letter_code
_entity_poly.pdbx_strand_id
1 'polypeptide(L)'
;MALVGKRRGDPEKFIVFWQHSPQIVTFNGKAFDEPWIVKQFGVHPHPNHLDLMHVARKHGLTGGLKKIGQVCGFPRPPELDGVDSKIAVKLWERFQRDRADEALQNLLYYNAWDVALTYFLHCRCMSAPSRAIHETIPFTLDSGYLASILPQPKKHASPRQGVGGIQEFWRARKNNPITLIRDAEVCITGELRRMGRKEAQALITAPGGIPRKSVTQRLDFLVVGDTGNYGKTGKIDQAEKNIAKGAHTRIIEEDEFWRIVEKTKSIN
;
A
#
# COMPACT_ATOMS: atom_id res chain seq x y z
N MET A 1 -11.85 14.64 10.21
CA MET A 1 -11.94 15.68 11.25
C MET A 1 -11.29 15.13 12.51
N ALA A 2 -10.27 15.80 13.07
CA ALA A 2 -9.70 15.46 14.38
C ALA A 2 -9.68 16.74 15.22
N LEU A 3 -9.98 16.63 16.51
CA LEU A 3 -10.04 17.76 17.43
C LEU A 3 -9.06 17.48 18.56
N VAL A 4 -8.23 18.45 18.91
CA VAL A 4 -7.44 18.46 20.14
C VAL A 4 -7.69 19.74 20.89
N GLY A 5 -7.65 19.60 22.21
CA GLY A 5 -7.78 20.67 23.17
C GLY A 5 -9.08 20.55 23.93
N LYS A 6 -9.05 19.84 25.07
CA LYS A 6 -9.90 19.89 26.29
C LYS A 6 -11.40 20.27 26.21
N ARG A 7 -12.01 20.34 25.04
CA ARG A 7 -13.44 20.18 24.78
C ARG A 7 -13.52 18.83 24.08
N ARG A 8 -14.15 17.86 24.73
CA ARG A 8 -14.59 16.64 24.03
C ARG A 8 -15.27 17.13 22.75
N GLY A 9 -14.69 16.83 21.59
CA GLY A 9 -15.30 17.18 20.32
C GLY A 9 -16.71 16.64 20.36
N ASP A 10 -17.69 17.51 20.08
CA ASP A 10 -19.11 17.22 20.21
C ASP A 10 -19.49 16.09 19.24
N PRO A 11 -19.57 14.82 19.72
CA PRO A 11 -19.89 13.71 18.84
C PRO A 11 -21.34 13.82 18.37
N GLU A 12 -22.18 14.58 19.06
CA GLU A 12 -23.60 14.78 18.75
C GLU A 12 -23.73 15.54 17.43
N LYS A 13 -22.91 16.56 17.17
CA LYS A 13 -22.88 17.24 15.86
C LYS A 13 -22.56 16.27 14.73
N PHE A 14 -21.55 15.42 14.91
CA PHE A 14 -21.20 14.42 13.90
C PHE A 14 -22.36 13.44 13.67
N ILE A 15 -22.98 12.95 14.75
CA ILE A 15 -24.14 12.05 14.69
C ILE A 15 -25.32 12.73 13.97
N VAL A 16 -25.60 14.00 14.26
CA VAL A 16 -26.65 14.77 13.59
C VAL A 16 -26.35 14.88 12.09
N PHE A 17 -25.12 15.25 11.70
CA PHE A 17 -24.73 15.30 10.29
C PHE A 17 -24.82 13.93 9.63
N TRP A 18 -24.39 12.86 10.30
CA TRP A 18 -24.51 11.50 9.79
C TRP A 18 -25.99 11.17 9.54
N GLN A 19 -26.87 11.33 10.52
CA GLN A 19 -28.27 10.91 10.39
C GLN A 19 -29.11 11.76 9.42
N HIS A 20 -28.81 13.05 9.28
CA HIS A 20 -29.66 13.99 8.56
C HIS A 20 -29.08 14.46 7.23
N SER A 21 -27.87 14.04 6.87
CA SER A 21 -27.34 14.34 5.53
C SER A 21 -28.17 13.59 4.49
N PRO A 22 -28.56 14.23 3.37
CA PRO A 22 -29.30 13.54 2.31
C PRO A 22 -28.47 12.42 1.66
N GLN A 23 -27.14 12.55 1.72
CA GLN A 23 -26.19 11.56 1.22
C GLN A 23 -24.85 11.69 1.95
N ILE A 24 -24.19 10.56 2.16
CA ILE A 24 -22.79 10.48 2.58
C ILE A 24 -21.96 9.94 1.42
N VAL A 25 -20.86 10.63 1.13
CA VAL A 25 -19.90 10.25 0.09
C VAL A 25 -18.56 9.91 0.75
N THR A 26 -18.04 8.72 0.45
CA THR A 26 -16.76 8.24 1.03
C THR A 26 -15.89 7.60 -0.05
N PHE A 27 -14.65 7.24 0.31
CA PHE A 27 -13.81 6.37 -0.49
C PHE A 27 -13.49 5.10 0.31
N ASN A 28 -14.05 3.96 -0.08
CA ASN A 28 -13.98 2.68 0.64
C ASN A 28 -14.63 2.73 2.03
N GLY A 29 -15.55 3.67 2.27
CA GLY A 29 -16.16 3.85 3.58
C GLY A 29 -17.16 2.76 3.95
N LYS A 30 -17.80 2.08 2.99
CA LYS A 30 -18.72 0.97 3.31
C LYS A 30 -17.99 -0.22 3.95
N ALA A 31 -16.77 -0.50 3.48
CA ALA A 31 -15.97 -1.61 3.98
C ALA A 31 -15.10 -1.22 5.19
N PHE A 32 -14.94 0.09 5.45
CA PHE A 32 -14.02 0.59 6.48
C PHE A 32 -14.71 1.56 7.43
N ASP A 33 -14.94 2.82 7.04
CA ASP A 33 -15.40 3.88 7.95
C ASP A 33 -16.76 3.60 8.62
N GLU A 34 -17.76 3.18 7.84
CA GLU A 34 -19.14 3.02 8.31
C GLU A 34 -19.29 1.94 9.40
N PRO A 35 -18.74 0.71 9.26
CA PRO A 35 -18.76 -0.28 10.33
C PRO A 35 -18.19 0.25 11.66
N TRP A 36 -17.11 1.03 11.60
CA TRP A 36 -16.51 1.63 12.78
C TRP A 36 -17.38 2.75 13.37
N ILE A 37 -17.95 3.62 12.53
CA ILE A 37 -18.84 4.71 12.94
C ILE A 37 -20.10 4.16 13.62
N VAL A 38 -20.76 3.19 12.99
CA VAL A 38 -21.95 2.51 13.51
C VAL A 38 -21.66 1.91 14.88
N LYS A 39 -20.55 1.18 15.01
CA LYS A 39 -20.15 0.55 16.27
C LYS A 39 -19.78 1.57 17.35
N GLN A 40 -19.00 2.60 16.99
CA GLN A 40 -18.45 3.56 17.94
C GLN A 40 -19.50 4.54 18.47
N PHE A 41 -20.43 4.96 17.60
CA PHE A 41 -21.42 5.99 17.93
C PHE A 41 -22.84 5.42 18.13
N GLY A 42 -23.05 4.12 17.91
CA GLY A 42 -24.37 3.49 18.08
C GLY A 42 -25.42 3.97 17.08
N VAL A 43 -24.99 4.50 15.93
CA VAL A 43 -25.87 4.99 14.85
C VAL A 43 -26.17 3.88 13.84
N HIS A 44 -27.26 4.00 13.09
CA HIS A 44 -27.52 3.11 11.96
C HIS A 44 -26.61 3.43 10.75
N PRO A 45 -26.34 2.44 9.88
CA PRO A 45 -25.71 2.69 8.58
C PRO A 45 -26.43 3.78 7.81
N HIS A 46 -25.70 4.58 7.02
CA HIS A 46 -26.32 5.69 6.32
C HIS A 46 -27.23 5.18 5.19
N PRO A 47 -28.52 5.58 5.11
CA PRO A 47 -29.45 5.02 4.13
C PRO A 47 -29.06 5.35 2.69
N ASN A 48 -28.38 6.46 2.46
CA ASN A 48 -27.86 6.88 1.16
C ASN A 48 -26.34 7.08 1.20
N HIS A 49 -25.60 5.98 1.10
CA HIS A 49 -24.14 5.99 1.16
C HIS A 49 -23.54 5.70 -0.23
N LEU A 50 -22.90 6.70 -0.82
CA LEU A 50 -22.17 6.60 -2.09
C LEU A 50 -20.68 6.36 -1.83
N ASP A 51 -20.22 5.13 -2.10
CA ASP A 51 -18.81 4.78 -1.97
C ASP A 51 -18.08 4.93 -3.31
N LEU A 52 -17.21 5.94 -3.39
CA LEU A 52 -16.49 6.30 -4.60
C LEU A 52 -15.48 5.25 -5.04
N MET A 53 -15.02 4.34 -4.18
CA MET A 53 -14.12 3.27 -4.63
C MET A 53 -14.83 2.40 -5.69
N HIS A 54 -16.12 2.12 -5.48
CA HIS A 54 -16.92 1.34 -6.41
C HIS A 54 -17.37 2.17 -7.61
N VAL A 55 -17.75 3.43 -7.40
CA VAL A 55 -18.14 4.34 -8.49
C VAL A 55 -16.97 4.57 -9.44
N ALA A 56 -15.82 4.98 -8.92
CA ALA A 56 -14.61 5.26 -9.70
C ALA A 56 -14.16 4.06 -10.53
N ARG A 57 -14.30 2.84 -10.00
CA ARG A 57 -13.99 1.60 -10.74
C ARG A 57 -14.83 1.46 -12.02
N LYS A 58 -16.11 1.89 -12.01
CA LYS A 58 -16.97 1.88 -13.22
C LYS A 58 -16.47 2.85 -14.29
N HIS A 59 -15.71 3.87 -13.91
CA HIS A 59 -15.04 4.81 -14.82
C HIS A 59 -13.59 4.38 -15.16
N GLY A 60 -13.19 3.14 -14.87
CA GLY A 60 -11.84 2.64 -15.12
C GLY A 60 -10.77 3.14 -14.13
N LEU A 61 -11.16 3.92 -13.12
CA LEU A 61 -10.24 4.44 -12.10
C LEU A 61 -10.09 3.42 -10.99
N THR A 62 -8.89 2.82 -10.88
CA THR A 62 -8.60 1.76 -9.90
C THR A 62 -7.34 2.04 -9.09
N GLY A 63 -7.30 1.52 -7.86
CA GLY A 63 -6.23 1.74 -6.90
C GLY A 63 -6.68 2.59 -5.71
N GLY A 64 -5.73 3.07 -4.91
CA GLY A 64 -6.03 3.94 -3.78
C GLY A 64 -6.34 5.37 -4.19
N LEU A 65 -7.07 6.10 -3.34
CA LEU A 65 -7.53 7.48 -3.58
C LEU A 65 -6.43 8.41 -4.09
N LYS A 66 -5.25 8.39 -3.46
CA LYS A 66 -4.10 9.21 -3.85
C LYS A 66 -3.61 8.92 -5.27
N LYS A 67 -3.51 7.64 -5.62
CA LYS A 67 -3.09 7.22 -6.97
C LYS A 67 -4.12 7.66 -8.01
N ILE A 68 -5.41 7.51 -7.69
CA ILE A 68 -6.49 7.98 -8.55
C ILE A 68 -6.40 9.51 -8.71
N GLY A 69 -6.20 10.25 -7.62
CA GLY A 69 -6.06 11.70 -7.67
C GLY A 69 -4.91 12.18 -8.55
N GLN A 70 -3.75 11.53 -8.48
CA GLN A 70 -2.61 11.79 -9.38
C GLN A 70 -2.96 11.54 -10.86
N VAL A 71 -3.61 10.40 -11.15
CA VAL A 71 -4.06 10.07 -12.52
C VAL A 71 -5.07 11.09 -13.05
N CYS A 72 -5.93 11.62 -12.17
CA CYS A 72 -6.93 12.61 -12.52
C CYS A 72 -6.42 14.06 -12.50
N GLY A 73 -5.15 14.30 -12.13
CA GLY A 73 -4.57 15.64 -12.05
C GLY A 73 -5.20 16.52 -10.97
N PHE A 74 -5.72 15.92 -9.89
CA PHE A 74 -6.28 16.70 -8.78
C PHE A 74 -5.17 17.43 -8.01
N PRO A 75 -5.45 18.63 -7.48
CA PRO A 75 -4.47 19.38 -6.73
C PRO A 75 -4.06 18.59 -5.48
N ARG A 76 -2.76 18.60 -5.21
CA ARG A 76 -2.17 18.06 -3.99
C ARG A 76 -0.90 18.84 -3.68
N PRO A 77 -0.66 19.17 -2.41
CA PRO A 77 0.47 20.01 -2.07
C PRO A 77 1.75 19.14 -2.07
N PRO A 78 2.90 19.65 -2.56
CA PRO A 78 4.13 18.86 -2.71
C PRO A 78 4.59 18.18 -1.42
N GLU A 79 4.35 18.80 -0.27
CA GLU A 79 4.70 18.28 1.06
C GLU A 79 3.97 16.98 1.43
N LEU A 80 2.88 16.63 0.76
CA LEU A 80 2.18 15.36 0.95
C LEU A 80 2.62 14.29 -0.06
N ASP A 81 3.54 14.59 -0.98
CA ASP A 81 4.02 13.61 -1.93
C ASP A 81 4.85 12.51 -1.25
N GLY A 82 4.65 11.27 -1.71
CA GLY A 82 5.28 10.09 -1.11
C GLY A 82 4.78 9.72 0.29
N VAL A 83 3.91 10.52 0.91
CA VAL A 83 3.31 10.23 2.20
C VAL A 83 2.30 9.09 2.08
N ASP A 84 2.62 7.92 2.65
CA ASP A 84 1.75 6.74 2.66
C ASP A 84 0.71 6.76 3.80
N SER A 85 -0.20 5.79 3.83
CA SER A 85 -1.24 5.72 4.87
C SER A 85 -0.69 5.37 6.27
N LYS A 86 0.55 4.86 6.38
CA LYS A 86 1.13 4.52 7.68
C LYS A 86 1.52 5.76 8.47
N ILE A 87 1.69 6.92 7.81
CA ILE A 87 1.98 8.17 8.53
C ILE A 87 0.85 8.54 9.47
N ALA A 88 -0.41 8.31 9.08
CA ALA A 88 -1.57 8.71 9.87
C ALA A 88 -1.57 7.97 11.21
N VAL A 89 -1.24 6.67 11.19
CA VAL A 89 -1.07 5.85 12.39
C VAL A 89 0.07 6.38 13.26
N LYS A 90 1.24 6.66 12.68
CA LYS A 90 2.40 7.20 13.42
C LYS A 90 2.12 8.55 14.06
N LEU A 91 1.49 9.46 13.32
CA LEU A 91 1.10 10.78 13.82
C LEU A 91 0.13 10.65 14.99
N TRP A 92 -0.87 9.77 14.87
CA TRP A 92 -1.82 9.49 15.95
C TRP A 92 -1.14 8.88 17.18
N GLU A 93 -0.27 7.89 17.02
CA GLU A 93 0.52 7.30 18.10
C GLU A 93 1.39 8.36 18.81
N ARG A 94 2.02 9.25 18.04
CA ARG A 94 2.86 10.32 18.59
C ARG A 94 2.05 11.33 19.38
N PHE A 95 0.90 11.76 18.85
CA PHE A 95 -0.01 12.62 19.58
C PHE A 95 -0.54 11.94 20.85
N GLN A 96 -0.88 10.66 20.79
CA GLN A 96 -1.35 9.91 21.96
C GLN A 96 -0.29 9.77 23.05
N ARG A 97 0.98 9.58 22.68
CA ARG A 97 2.07 9.39 23.63
C ARG A 97 2.60 10.71 24.19
N ASP A 98 2.91 11.64 23.29
CA ASP A 98 3.68 12.85 23.62
C ASP A 98 2.79 14.09 23.77
N ARG A 99 1.48 13.99 23.43
CA ARG A 99 0.56 15.14 23.33
C ARG A 99 1.11 16.26 22.43
N ALA A 100 1.92 15.88 21.44
CA ALA A 100 2.55 16.81 20.51
C ALA A 100 1.48 17.39 19.55
N ASP A 101 1.18 18.68 19.71
CA ASP A 101 0.16 19.37 18.91
C ASP A 101 0.52 19.38 17.42
N GLU A 102 1.81 19.40 17.08
CA GLU A 102 2.31 19.33 15.70
C GLU A 102 1.95 18.00 15.04
N ALA A 103 2.02 16.87 15.77
CA ALA A 103 1.60 15.58 15.23
C ALA A 103 0.11 15.56 14.90
N LEU A 104 -0.71 16.18 15.75
CA LEU A 104 -2.13 16.29 15.41
C LEU A 104 -2.35 17.23 14.24
N GLN A 105 -1.75 18.43 14.22
CA GLN A 105 -1.93 19.39 13.12
C GLN A 105 -1.59 18.75 11.77
N ASN A 106 -0.49 18.00 11.71
CA ASN A 106 -0.09 17.26 10.52
C ASN A 106 -1.07 16.12 10.17
N LEU A 107 -1.60 15.39 11.15
CA LEU A 107 -2.65 14.37 10.93
C LEU A 107 -3.94 15.00 10.39
N LEU A 108 -4.28 16.17 10.92
CA LEU A 108 -5.45 16.93 10.53
C LEU A 108 -5.36 17.44 9.10
N TYR A 109 -4.22 18.04 8.76
CA TYR A 109 -3.91 18.48 7.41
C TYR A 109 -3.96 17.32 6.42
N TYR A 110 -3.31 16.19 6.75
CA TYR A 110 -3.35 14.97 5.95
C TYR A 110 -4.79 14.50 5.70
N ASN A 111 -5.61 14.38 6.75
CA ASN A 111 -6.99 13.91 6.64
C ASN A 111 -7.88 14.89 5.86
N ALA A 112 -7.65 16.21 6.02
CA ALA A 112 -8.38 17.23 5.28
C ALA A 112 -8.13 17.14 3.77
N TRP A 113 -6.89 16.85 3.36
CA TRP A 113 -6.56 16.60 1.95
C TRP A 113 -7.17 15.32 1.39
N ASP A 114 -7.27 14.24 2.18
CA ASP A 114 -7.99 13.03 1.74
C ASP A 114 -9.51 13.33 1.53
N VAL A 115 -10.11 14.22 2.33
CA VAL A 115 -11.48 14.71 2.09
C VAL A 115 -11.56 15.55 0.80
N ALA A 116 -10.60 16.46 0.57
CA ALA A 116 -10.55 17.25 -0.66
C ALA A 116 -10.43 16.36 -1.92
N LEU A 117 -9.55 15.35 -1.89
CA LEU A 117 -9.41 14.38 -2.98
C LEU A 117 -10.69 13.56 -3.20
N THR A 118 -11.36 13.15 -2.13
CA THR A 118 -12.66 12.45 -2.21
C THR A 118 -13.70 13.32 -2.90
N TYR A 119 -13.78 14.62 -2.55
CA TYR A 119 -14.67 15.58 -3.20
C TYR A 119 -14.36 15.77 -4.70
N PHE A 120 -13.08 15.94 -5.06
CA PHE A 120 -12.70 16.07 -6.48
C PHE A 120 -13.03 14.82 -7.28
N LEU A 121 -12.82 13.64 -6.70
CA LEU A 121 -13.20 12.37 -7.32
C LEU A 121 -14.71 12.26 -7.50
N HIS A 122 -15.50 12.68 -6.51
CA HIS A 122 -16.95 12.74 -6.62
C HIS A 122 -17.38 13.64 -7.78
N CYS A 123 -16.90 14.89 -7.83
CA CYS A 123 -17.18 15.81 -8.93
C CYS A 123 -16.81 15.20 -10.29
N ARG A 124 -15.64 14.56 -10.39
CA ARG A 124 -15.17 13.90 -11.61
C ARG A 124 -16.05 12.73 -12.06
N CYS A 125 -16.53 11.91 -11.13
CA CYS A 125 -17.42 10.78 -11.42
C CYS A 125 -18.84 11.23 -11.77
N MET A 126 -19.30 12.32 -11.15
CA MET A 126 -20.63 12.91 -11.41
C MET A 126 -20.63 13.90 -12.59
N SER A 127 -19.49 14.12 -13.25
CA SER A 127 -19.32 15.15 -14.29
C SER A 127 -19.77 16.55 -13.84
N ALA A 128 -19.59 16.85 -12.56
CA ALA A 128 -19.95 18.12 -11.94
C ALA A 128 -18.73 19.03 -11.78
N PRO A 129 -18.90 20.37 -11.86
CA PRO A 129 -17.80 21.29 -11.60
C PRO A 129 -17.35 21.20 -10.13
N SER A 130 -16.03 21.21 -9.91
CA SER A 130 -15.45 21.26 -8.58
C SER A 130 -15.19 22.69 -8.12
N ARG A 131 -15.19 22.90 -6.80
CA ARG A 131 -14.74 24.13 -6.14
C ARG A 131 -13.38 23.89 -5.48
N ALA A 132 -12.61 24.94 -5.25
CA ALA A 132 -11.31 24.86 -4.59
C ALA A 132 -11.41 24.68 -3.06
N ILE A 133 -12.13 23.66 -2.59
CA ILE A 133 -12.36 23.43 -1.15
C ILE A 133 -11.08 23.13 -0.35
N HIS A 134 -9.99 22.79 -1.04
CA HIS A 134 -8.69 22.60 -0.43
C HIS A 134 -8.10 23.93 0.08
N GLU A 135 -8.49 25.07 -0.49
CA GLU A 135 -8.08 26.40 -0.02
C GLU A 135 -8.77 26.78 1.30
N THR A 136 -9.84 26.07 1.70
CA THR A 136 -10.53 26.30 2.97
C THR A 136 -10.02 25.43 4.11
N ILE A 137 -8.96 24.64 3.89
CA ILE A 137 -8.37 23.78 4.92
C ILE A 137 -7.73 24.67 6.00
N PRO A 138 -8.21 24.64 7.26
CA PRO A 138 -7.76 25.59 8.29
C PRO A 138 -6.47 25.14 9.00
N PHE A 139 -5.89 24.02 8.57
CA PHE A 139 -4.71 23.42 9.18
C PHE A 139 -3.48 23.79 8.38
N THR A 140 -2.36 23.99 9.07
CA THR A 140 -1.05 24.18 8.44
C THR A 140 -0.23 22.91 8.59
N LEU A 141 0.72 22.71 7.68
CA LEU A 141 1.71 21.65 7.78
C LEU A 141 3.01 22.22 8.35
N ASP A 142 3.56 21.57 9.37
CA ASP A 142 4.98 21.73 9.72
C ASP A 142 5.79 20.71 8.91
N SER A 143 6.38 21.17 7.82
CA SER A 143 7.17 20.34 6.91
C SER A 143 8.43 19.78 7.57
N GLY A 144 9.01 20.50 8.54
CA GLY A 144 10.18 20.04 9.31
C GLY A 144 9.82 18.91 10.27
N TYR A 145 8.72 19.06 11.00
CA TYR A 145 8.18 18.01 11.86
C TYR A 145 7.80 16.77 11.04
N LEU A 146 7.04 16.95 9.95
CA LEU A 146 6.62 15.84 9.12
C LEU A 146 7.84 15.10 8.53
N ALA A 147 8.86 15.83 8.05
CA ALA A 147 10.11 15.23 7.59
C ALA A 147 10.87 14.46 8.70
N SER A 148 10.76 14.87 9.97
CA SER A 148 11.40 14.19 11.10
C SER A 148 10.79 12.81 11.42
N ILE A 149 9.50 12.63 11.13
CA ILE A 149 8.75 11.39 11.42
C ILE A 149 8.49 10.53 10.19
N LEU A 150 8.54 11.14 9.00
CA LEU A 150 8.52 10.43 7.74
C LEU A 150 9.76 9.54 7.69
N PRO A 151 9.66 8.33 7.12
CA PRO A 151 10.86 7.69 6.65
C PRO A 151 11.52 8.71 5.72
N GLN A 152 12.75 9.11 6.04
CA GLN A 152 13.58 9.87 5.10
C GLN A 152 13.36 9.23 3.74
N PRO A 153 13.05 10.03 2.67
CA PRO A 153 12.89 9.47 1.33
C PRO A 153 14.06 8.53 1.20
N LYS A 154 13.79 7.22 0.99
CA LYS A 154 14.86 6.24 0.85
C LYS A 154 15.84 6.94 -0.05
N LYS A 155 17.04 7.30 0.45
CA LYS A 155 18.07 7.96 -0.36
C LYS A 155 17.91 7.26 -1.69
N HIS A 156 17.59 7.97 -2.78
CA HIS A 156 17.61 7.35 -4.11
C HIS A 156 18.82 6.49 -4.06
N ALA A 157 18.64 5.16 -3.99
CA ALA A 157 19.69 4.32 -3.43
C ALA A 157 20.87 4.69 -4.29
N SER A 158 21.86 5.40 -3.71
CA SER A 158 22.96 5.95 -4.51
C SER A 158 23.40 4.75 -5.29
N PRO A 159 23.27 4.76 -6.64
CA PRO A 159 23.17 3.55 -7.42
C PRO A 159 24.23 2.63 -6.87
N ARG A 160 23.78 1.55 -6.19
CA ARG A 160 24.68 0.76 -5.33
C ARG A 160 25.88 0.48 -6.22
N GLN A 161 27.05 0.99 -5.82
CA GLN A 161 28.26 0.78 -6.60
C GLN A 161 28.42 -0.74 -6.71
N GLY A 162 28.16 -1.26 -7.91
CA GLY A 162 28.16 -2.68 -8.19
C GLY A 162 26.95 -3.17 -8.99
N VAL A 163 27.19 -3.38 -10.28
CA VAL A 163 26.46 -4.24 -11.24
C VAL A 163 25.26 -3.59 -11.95
N GLY A 164 25.58 -2.75 -12.94
CA GLY A 164 24.82 -2.60 -14.19
C GLY A 164 23.36 -2.12 -14.12
N GLY A 165 22.83 -1.67 -15.25
CA GLY A 165 21.39 -1.43 -15.36
C GLY A 165 20.59 -2.72 -15.15
N ILE A 166 19.29 -2.63 -14.79
CA ILE A 166 18.45 -3.82 -14.60
C ILE A 166 18.43 -4.75 -15.83
N GLN A 167 18.56 -4.19 -17.04
CA GLN A 167 18.69 -4.96 -18.27
C GLN A 167 20.00 -5.75 -18.36
N GLU A 168 21.11 -5.18 -17.89
CA GLU A 168 22.40 -5.87 -17.83
C GLU A 168 22.35 -7.03 -16.84
N PHE A 169 21.73 -6.81 -15.67
CA PHE A 169 21.47 -7.88 -14.71
C PHE A 169 20.64 -9.01 -15.34
N TRP A 170 19.55 -8.68 -16.05
CA TRP A 170 18.74 -9.68 -16.74
C TRP A 170 19.53 -10.44 -17.81
N ARG A 171 20.37 -9.74 -18.58
CA ARG A 171 21.23 -10.36 -19.60
C ARG A 171 22.26 -11.29 -18.97
N ALA A 172 22.87 -10.90 -17.85
CA ALA A 172 23.79 -11.74 -17.09
C ALA A 172 23.10 -12.99 -16.54
N ARG A 173 21.89 -12.86 -15.98
CA ARG A 173 21.08 -13.99 -15.51
C ARG A 173 20.62 -14.92 -16.64
N LYS A 174 20.37 -14.37 -17.84
CA LYS A 174 20.11 -15.19 -19.03
C LYS A 174 21.32 -16.05 -19.40
N ASN A 175 22.50 -15.44 -19.39
CA ASN A 175 23.75 -16.11 -19.79
C ASN A 175 24.26 -17.07 -18.71
N ASN A 176 24.00 -16.78 -17.44
CA ASN A 176 24.36 -17.62 -16.30
C ASN A 176 23.16 -17.79 -15.36
N PRO A 177 22.24 -18.72 -15.69
CA PRO A 177 21.02 -18.91 -14.92
C PRO A 177 21.32 -19.50 -13.54
N ILE A 178 20.73 -18.91 -12.51
CA ILE A 178 20.73 -19.53 -11.19
C ILE A 178 19.88 -20.81 -11.24
N THR A 179 20.47 -21.90 -10.78
CA THR A 179 19.82 -23.23 -10.71
C THR A 179 19.75 -23.78 -9.29
N LEU A 180 20.34 -23.10 -8.31
CA LEU A 180 20.40 -23.47 -6.89
C LEU A 180 19.83 -22.33 -6.04
N ILE A 181 19.53 -22.59 -4.76
CA ILE A 181 19.02 -21.56 -3.85
C ILE A 181 20.12 -20.57 -3.41
N ARG A 182 21.38 -21.01 -3.40
CA ARG A 182 22.53 -20.17 -3.03
C ARG A 182 22.58 -18.91 -3.91
N ASP A 183 22.63 -17.74 -3.27
CA ASP A 183 22.61 -16.41 -3.91
C ASP A 183 21.35 -16.08 -4.73
N ALA A 184 20.29 -16.88 -4.62
CA ALA A 184 19.04 -16.67 -5.33
C ALA A 184 18.09 -15.76 -4.56
N GLU A 185 17.42 -14.82 -5.25
CA GLU A 185 16.26 -14.13 -4.69
C GLU A 185 15.00 -14.99 -4.86
N VAL A 186 14.40 -15.42 -3.73
CA VAL A 186 13.26 -16.36 -3.72
C VAL A 186 12.05 -15.73 -3.07
N CYS A 187 10.91 -15.72 -3.75
CA CYS A 187 9.62 -15.31 -3.22
C CYS A 187 8.69 -16.53 -3.18
N ILE A 188 7.83 -16.62 -2.18
CA ILE A 188 6.82 -17.67 -2.09
C ILE A 188 5.42 -17.03 -2.12
N THR A 189 4.53 -17.63 -2.90
CA THR A 189 3.11 -17.29 -3.01
C THR A 189 2.27 -18.54 -2.75
N GLY A 190 1.11 -18.39 -2.13
CA GLY A 190 0.31 -19.54 -1.65
C GLY A 190 0.85 -20.15 -0.35
N GLU A 191 0.17 -21.21 0.09
CA GLU A 191 0.55 -22.05 1.22
C GLU A 191 1.34 -23.26 0.73
N LEU A 192 2.47 -23.56 1.38
CA LEU A 192 3.25 -24.76 1.07
C LEU A 192 2.68 -25.94 1.86
N ARG A 193 2.54 -27.09 1.21
CA ARG A 193 1.98 -28.32 1.79
C ARG A 193 2.94 -28.99 2.77
N ARG A 194 4.25 -28.87 2.55
CA ARG A 194 5.25 -29.59 3.35
C ARG A 194 5.79 -28.82 4.55
N MET A 195 5.57 -27.50 4.62
CA MET A 195 6.16 -26.67 5.69
C MET A 195 5.48 -25.31 5.86
N GLY A 196 5.71 -24.70 7.03
CA GLY A 196 5.30 -23.32 7.28
C GLY A 196 6.15 -22.28 6.54
N ARG A 197 5.59 -21.09 6.31
CA ARG A 197 6.29 -19.97 5.63
C ARG A 197 7.60 -19.57 6.30
N LYS A 198 7.68 -19.65 7.63
CA LYS A 198 8.90 -19.35 8.41
C LYS A 198 10.00 -20.38 8.16
N GLU A 199 9.64 -21.66 8.15
CA GLU A 199 10.57 -22.77 7.87
C GLU A 199 11.10 -22.68 6.45
N ALA A 200 10.24 -22.35 5.48
CA ALA A 200 10.65 -22.14 4.09
C ALA A 200 11.66 -21.01 3.95
N GLN A 201 11.46 -19.91 4.69
CA GLN A 201 12.43 -18.81 4.72
C GLN A 201 13.77 -19.25 5.32
N ALA A 202 13.74 -20.04 6.41
CA ALA A 202 14.97 -20.57 7.01
C ALA A 202 15.72 -21.50 6.03
N LEU A 203 15.01 -22.36 5.29
CA LEU A 203 15.60 -23.22 4.27
C LEU A 203 16.19 -22.46 3.08
N ILE A 204 15.63 -21.29 2.75
CA ILE A 204 16.19 -20.42 1.73
C ILE A 204 17.46 -19.73 2.25
N THR A 205 17.41 -19.22 3.47
CA THR A 205 18.50 -18.44 4.06
C THR A 205 19.70 -19.30 4.43
N ALA A 206 19.50 -20.53 4.91
CA ALA A 206 20.58 -21.42 5.34
C ALA A 206 21.70 -21.63 4.28
N PRO A 207 21.40 -21.91 2.99
CA PRO A 207 22.42 -22.00 1.93
C PRO A 207 22.83 -20.64 1.33
N GLY A 208 22.44 -19.51 1.91
CA GLY A 208 22.78 -18.16 1.41
C GLY A 208 21.76 -17.56 0.43
N GLY A 209 20.57 -18.13 0.29
CA GLY A 209 19.48 -17.54 -0.50
C GLY A 209 18.83 -16.34 0.20
N ILE A 210 18.20 -15.47 -0.59
CA ILE A 210 17.62 -14.22 -0.12
C ILE A 210 16.08 -14.30 -0.20
N PRO A 211 15.38 -14.56 0.91
CA PRO A 211 13.92 -14.60 0.90
C PRO A 211 13.34 -13.20 0.67
N ARG A 212 12.42 -13.09 -0.28
CA ARG A 212 11.68 -11.87 -0.62
C ARG A 212 10.20 -11.99 -0.24
N LYS A 213 9.64 -10.89 0.28
CA LYS A 213 8.21 -10.78 0.61
C LYS A 213 7.35 -10.48 -0.62
N SER A 214 7.94 -9.88 -1.65
CA SER A 214 7.29 -9.46 -2.89
C SER A 214 8.10 -9.86 -4.12
N VAL A 215 7.47 -9.79 -5.29
CA VAL A 215 8.12 -10.07 -6.57
C VAL A 215 8.90 -8.85 -7.03
N THR A 216 10.24 -8.93 -6.93
CA THR A 216 11.16 -7.86 -7.35
C THR A 216 11.53 -8.03 -8.83
N GLN A 217 12.13 -7.01 -9.45
CA GLN A 217 12.67 -7.13 -10.81
C GLN A 217 13.90 -8.04 -10.89
N ARG A 218 14.56 -8.33 -9.76
CA ARG A 218 15.75 -9.19 -9.68
C ARG A 218 15.43 -10.59 -9.15
N LEU A 219 14.14 -10.93 -9.04
CA LEU A 219 13.71 -12.19 -8.48
C LEU A 219 14.18 -13.35 -9.37
N ASP A 220 14.79 -14.37 -8.76
CA ASP A 220 15.27 -15.55 -9.47
C ASP A 220 14.20 -16.67 -9.44
N PHE A 221 13.56 -16.90 -8.28
CA PHE A 221 12.51 -17.90 -8.14
C PHE A 221 11.24 -17.32 -7.51
N LEU A 222 10.09 -17.58 -8.15
CA LEU A 222 8.78 -17.48 -7.53
C LEU A 222 8.25 -18.89 -7.28
N VAL A 223 8.25 -19.31 -6.02
CA VAL A 223 7.66 -20.58 -5.60
C VAL A 223 6.16 -20.40 -5.43
N VAL A 224 5.40 -21.19 -6.15
CA VAL A 224 3.94 -21.26 -6.08
C VAL A 224 3.58 -22.48 -5.24
N GLY A 225 2.92 -22.23 -4.11
CA GLY A 225 2.25 -23.24 -3.32
C GLY A 225 0.75 -23.26 -3.64
N ASP A 226 -0.01 -23.98 -2.82
CA ASP A 226 -1.46 -24.04 -2.93
C ASP A 226 -2.09 -22.66 -2.77
N THR A 227 -2.82 -22.22 -3.78
CA THR A 227 -3.56 -20.96 -3.78
C THR A 227 -5.07 -21.19 -3.58
N GLY A 228 -5.50 -22.43 -3.32
CA GLY A 228 -6.89 -22.84 -3.22
C GLY A 228 -7.64 -22.64 -4.54
N ASN A 229 -8.90 -22.20 -4.47
CA ASN A 229 -9.73 -21.89 -5.65
C ASN A 229 -9.30 -20.62 -6.41
N TYR A 230 -8.30 -19.89 -5.91
CA TYR A 230 -7.78 -18.69 -6.55
C TYR A 230 -6.60 -19.08 -7.43
N GLY A 231 -6.83 -19.31 -8.72
CA GLY A 231 -5.76 -19.69 -9.64
C GLY A 231 -4.62 -18.69 -9.67
N LYS A 232 -4.80 -17.56 -10.37
CA LYS A 232 -3.75 -16.57 -10.58
C LYS A 232 -3.68 -15.53 -9.46
N THR A 233 -2.56 -15.48 -8.74
CA THR A 233 -2.32 -14.47 -7.69
C THR A 233 -1.65 -13.22 -8.26
N GLY A 234 -1.82 -12.06 -7.62
CA GLY A 234 -1.16 -10.82 -8.06
C GLY A 234 0.38 -10.88 -8.06
N LYS A 235 0.98 -11.84 -7.33
CA LYS A 235 2.42 -12.12 -7.41
C LYS A 235 2.80 -12.83 -8.70
N ILE A 236 1.99 -13.78 -9.17
CA ILE A 236 2.18 -14.46 -10.46
C ILE A 236 2.06 -13.43 -11.60
N ASP A 237 1.01 -12.60 -11.59
CA ASP A 237 0.84 -11.52 -12.58
C ASP A 237 2.06 -10.57 -12.62
N GLN A 238 2.62 -10.23 -11.45
CA GLN A 238 3.78 -9.34 -11.39
C GLN A 238 5.06 -10.02 -11.89
N ALA A 239 5.24 -11.32 -11.64
CA ALA A 239 6.36 -12.09 -12.16
C ALA A 239 6.30 -12.20 -13.68
N GLU A 240 5.14 -12.55 -14.23
CA GLU A 240 4.92 -12.61 -15.68
C GLU A 240 5.15 -11.25 -16.35
N LYS A 241 4.69 -10.14 -15.75
CA LYS A 241 4.98 -8.80 -16.25
C LYS A 241 6.47 -8.47 -16.25
N ASN A 242 7.23 -8.96 -15.28
CA ASN A 242 8.68 -8.76 -15.25
C ASN A 242 9.36 -9.64 -16.31
N ILE A 243 8.91 -10.89 -16.48
CA ILE A 243 9.42 -11.83 -17.50
C ILE A 243 9.17 -11.29 -18.90
N ALA A 244 7.97 -10.75 -19.17
CA ALA A 244 7.64 -10.10 -20.44
C ALA A 244 8.54 -8.90 -20.78
N LYS A 245 9.14 -8.26 -19.77
CA LYS A 245 10.12 -7.17 -19.94
C LYS A 245 11.56 -7.68 -20.11
N GLY A 246 11.82 -8.96 -19.88
CA GLY A 246 13.13 -9.60 -20.00
C GLY A 246 13.70 -10.16 -18.70
N ALA A 247 12.96 -10.15 -17.58
CA ALA A 247 13.40 -10.81 -16.36
C ALA A 247 13.47 -12.34 -16.56
N HIS A 248 14.45 -12.97 -15.91
CA HIS A 248 14.66 -14.42 -15.98
C HIS A 248 14.16 -15.14 -14.71
N THR A 249 13.11 -14.59 -14.10
CA THR A 249 12.44 -15.20 -12.96
C THR A 249 11.81 -16.53 -13.37
N ARG A 250 12.11 -17.60 -12.63
CA ARG A 250 11.48 -18.91 -12.80
C ARG A 250 10.32 -19.05 -11.83
N ILE A 251 9.12 -19.26 -12.37
CA ILE A 251 7.94 -19.62 -11.59
C ILE A 251 7.96 -21.14 -11.45
N ILE A 252 8.03 -21.63 -10.21
CA ILE A 252 8.23 -23.05 -9.90
C ILE A 252 7.20 -23.51 -8.86
N GLU A 253 6.77 -24.76 -8.97
CA GLU A 253 5.89 -25.38 -7.97
C GLU A 253 6.68 -25.85 -6.75
N GLU A 254 5.99 -26.14 -5.66
CA GLU A 254 6.60 -26.58 -4.40
C GLU A 254 7.53 -27.80 -4.58
N ASP A 255 7.15 -28.80 -5.38
CA ASP A 255 7.98 -30.00 -5.61
C ASP A 255 9.31 -29.66 -6.28
N GLU A 256 9.31 -28.72 -7.23
CA GLU A 256 10.54 -28.27 -7.87
C GLU A 256 11.41 -27.45 -6.91
N PHE A 257 10.80 -26.59 -6.10
CA PHE A 257 11.51 -25.87 -5.04
C PHE A 257 12.25 -26.84 -4.11
N TRP A 258 11.62 -27.95 -3.72
CA TRP A 258 12.27 -28.98 -2.91
C TRP A 258 13.46 -29.64 -3.58
N ARG A 259 13.33 -30.04 -4.86
CA ARG A 259 14.46 -30.61 -5.61
C ARG A 259 15.64 -29.65 -5.67
N ILE A 260 15.37 -28.36 -5.85
CA ILE A 260 16.42 -27.32 -5.88
C ILE A 260 17.06 -27.16 -4.50
N VAL A 261 16.27 -27.16 -3.41
CA VAL A 261 16.79 -27.10 -2.03
C VAL A 261 17.67 -28.31 -1.70
N GLU A 262 17.23 -29.53 -2.02
CA GLU A 262 17.99 -30.77 -1.79
C GLU A 262 19.30 -30.77 -2.59
N LYS A 263 19.24 -30.42 -3.88
CA LYS A 263 20.42 -30.27 -4.72
C LYS A 263 21.39 -29.21 -4.21
N THR A 264 20.87 -28.12 -3.63
CA THR A 264 21.72 -27.08 -3.03
C THR A 264 22.44 -27.59 -1.79
N LYS A 265 21.77 -28.41 -0.97
CA LYS A 265 22.38 -29.03 0.22
C LYS A 265 23.44 -30.08 -0.13
N SER A 266 23.27 -30.83 -1.21
CA SER A 266 24.24 -31.86 -1.62
C SER A 266 25.53 -31.32 -2.24
N ILE A 267 25.60 -30.02 -2.53
CA ILE A 267 26.75 -29.34 -3.17
C ILE A 267 27.55 -28.51 -2.14
N ASN A 268 27.06 -28.39 -0.90
CA ASN A 268 27.76 -27.80 0.25
C ASN A 268 28.38 -28.90 1.10
#